data_AF-A0A075M9C0-F1
#
_entry.id   AF-A0A075M9C0-F1
#
_cell.length_a   1.000
_cell.length_b   1.000
_cell.length_c   1.000
_cell.angle_alpha   90.00
_cell.angle_beta   90.00
_cell.angle_gamma   90.00
#
_symmetry.space_group_name_H-M   'P 1'
#
loop_
_entity.id
_entity.type
_entity.pdbx_description
1 polymer ?
#
loop_
_entity_poly.entity_id
_entity_poly.type
_entity_poly.pdbx_seq_one_letter_code
_entity_poly.pdbx_strand_id
1 'polypeptide(L)' 'MLDALNNHDVPNDEKREILCKSYPEVYKNHYMPALLKPSPHQYSEEVLLRDFEAVIKFYKQAWFIKCI' A
#
# COMPACT_ATOMS: atom_id res chain seq x y z
N MET A 1 -5.53 8.08 -5.35
CA MET A 1 -4.62 7.74 -4.21
C MET A 1 -3.30 7.18 -4.73
N LEU A 2 -3.29 6.07 -5.47
CA LEU A 2 -2.03 5.49 -5.97
C LEU A 2 -1.34 6.36 -7.03
N ASP A 3 -2.11 7.11 -7.83
CA ASP A 3 -1.55 8.05 -8.81
C ASP A 3 -0.70 9.15 -8.14
N ALA A 4 -1.07 9.55 -6.92
CA ALA A 4 -0.33 10.54 -6.15
C ALA A 4 1.07 10.04 -5.72
N LEU A 5 1.23 8.72 -5.57
CA LEU A 5 2.52 8.10 -5.27
C LEU A 5 3.48 8.09 -6.48
N ASN A 6 2.95 8.22 -7.69
CA ASN A 6 3.74 8.27 -8.93
C ASN A 6 3.95 9.69 -9.46
N ASN A 7 3.24 10.68 -8.89
CA ASN A 7 3.33 12.07 -9.32
C ASN A 7 4.41 12.83 -8.55
N HIS A 8 5.39 13.40 -9.24
CA HIS A 8 6.45 14.21 -8.65
C HIS A 8 5.94 15.53 -8.05
N ASP A 9 4.84 16.09 -8.57
CA ASP A 9 4.28 17.37 -8.13
C ASP A 9 3.53 17.25 -6.79
N VAL A 10 3.16 16.04 -6.39
CA VAL A 10 2.50 15.80 -5.11
C VAL A 10 3.50 15.94 -3.96
N PRO A 11 3.21 16.72 -2.91
CA PRO A 11 4.09 16.88 -1.75
C PRO A 11 4.36 15.55 -1.03
N ASN A 12 5.58 15.43 -0.47
CA ASN A 12 5.95 14.24 0.31
C ASN A 12 5.08 14.03 1.56
N ASP A 13 4.47 15.07 2.11
CA ASP A 13 3.55 14.97 3.25
C ASP A 13 2.28 14.23 2.88
N GLU A 14 1.70 14.52 1.70
CA GLU A 14 0.54 13.79 1.19
C GLU A 14 0.90 12.33 0.89
N LYS A 15 2.04 12.11 0.22
CA LYS A 15 2.55 10.75 -0.03
C LYS A 15 2.78 9.97 1.28
N ARG A 16 3.24 10.64 2.33
CA ARG A 16 3.44 10.04 3.66
C ARG A 16 2.12 9.61 4.28
N GLU A 17 1.10 10.47 4.27
CA GLU A 17 -0.23 10.12 4.78
C GLU A 17 -0.80 8.91 4.03
N ILE A 18 -0.65 8.87 2.71
CA ILE A 18 -1.05 7.72 1.89
C ILE A 18 -0.29 6.45 2.30
N LEU A 19 1.05 6.49 2.32
CA LEU A 19 1.89 5.30 2.56
C LEU A 19 1.87 4.79 4.00
N CYS A 20 1.60 5.67 4.97
CA CYS A 20 1.69 5.35 6.39
C CYS A 20 0.32 5.09 7.03
N LYS A 21 -0.78 5.60 6.44
CA LYS A 21 -2.13 5.46 7.01
C LYS A 21 -3.13 4.94 6.01
N SER A 22 -3.48 5.77 5.01
CA SER A 22 -4.68 5.53 4.20
C SER A 22 -4.57 4.27 3.34
N TYR A 23 -3.43 4.05 2.68
CA TYR A 23 -3.28 2.89 1.81
C TYR A 23 -3.21 1.57 2.60
N PRO A 24 -2.41 1.45 3.69
CA PRO A 24 -2.47 0.27 4.57
C PRO A 24 -3.88 -0.05 5.09
N GLU A 25 -4.63 0.96 5.50
CA GLU A 25 -6.00 0.78 6.02
C GLU A 25 -6.95 0.25 4.94
N VAL A 26 -6.98 0.90 3.77
CA VAL A 26 -7.84 0.47 2.66
C VAL A 26 -7.42 -0.91 2.15
N TYR A 27 -6.11 -1.21 2.10
CA TYR A 27 -5.62 -2.51 1.68
C TYR A 27 -6.12 -3.64 2.57
N LYS A 28 -5.94 -3.50 3.89
CA LYS A 28 -6.34 -4.53 4.86
C LYS A 28 -7.86 -4.70 4.94
N ASN A 29 -8.61 -3.59 4.91
CA ASN A 29 -10.04 -3.63 5.16
C ASN A 29 -10.89 -3.88 3.91
N HIS A 30 -10.37 -3.56 2.72
CA HIS A 30 -11.15 -3.64 1.47
C HIS A 30 -10.48 -4.53 0.41
N TYR A 31 -9.24 -4.23 0.00
CA TYR A 31 -8.61 -4.95 -1.10
C TYR A 31 -8.30 -6.41 -0.77
N MET A 32 -7.66 -6.67 0.37
CA MET A 32 -7.26 -8.01 0.77
C MET A 32 -8.48 -8.95 0.95
N PRO A 33 -9.56 -8.56 1.65
CA PRO A 33 -10.78 -9.37 1.72
C PRO A 33 -11.44 -9.59 0.35
N ALA A 34 -11.39 -8.60 -0.54
CA ALA A 34 -11.97 -8.72 -1.88
C ALA A 34 -11.21 -9.69 -2.78
N LEU A 35 -9.92 -9.93 -2.53
CA LEU A 35 -9.10 -10.93 -3.22
C LEU A 35 -9.26 -12.33 -2.60
N LEU A 36 -9.33 -12.41 -1.27
CA LEU A 36 -9.43 -13.69 -0.56
C LEU A 36 -10.78 -14.38 -0.72
N LYS A 37 -11.89 -13.62 -0.64
CA LYS A 37 -13.26 -14.17 -0.73
C LYS A 37 -13.54 -14.96 -2.02
N PRO A 38 -13.24 -14.42 -3.22
CA PRO A 38 -13.54 -15.15 -4.46
C PRO A 38 -12.51 -16.22 -4.81
N SER A 39 -11.27 -16.13 -4.30
CA SER A 39 -10.15 -16.98 -4.76
C SER A 39 -9.35 -17.58 -3.59
N PRO A 40 -9.96 -18.42 -2.74
CA PRO A 40 -9.34 -18.94 -1.51
C PRO A 40 -8.13 -19.87 -1.75
N HIS A 41 -7.90 -20.30 -2.99
CA HIS A 41 -6.75 -21.13 -3.37
C HIS A 41 -5.68 -20.39 -4.17
N GLN A 42 -5.94 -19.13 -4.55
CA GLN A 42 -5.02 -18.32 -5.36
C GLN A 42 -4.21 -17.35 -4.49
N TYR A 43 -4.81 -16.88 -3.39
CA TYR A 43 -4.19 -15.92 -2.50
C TYR A 43 -4.24 -16.42 -1.05
N SER A 44 -3.17 -16.21 -0.30
CA SER A 44 -3.17 -16.27 1.16
C SER A 44 -2.96 -14.88 1.73
N GLU A 45 -3.42 -14.66 2.96
CA GLU A 45 -3.19 -13.40 3.68
C GLU A 45 -1.69 -13.10 3.78
N GLU A 46 -0.86 -14.09 4.07
CA GLU A 46 0.60 -13.89 4.20
C GLU A 46 1.24 -13.42 2.89
N VAL A 47 0.87 -14.02 1.76
CA VAL A 47 1.39 -13.62 0.44
C VAL A 47 0.96 -12.20 0.11
N LEU A 48 -0.32 -11.88 0.31
CA LEU A 48 -0.86 -10.55 0.03
C LEU A 48 -0.23 -9.47 0.93
N LEU A 49 0.04 -9.76 2.20
CA LEU A 49 0.72 -8.84 3.10
C LEU A 49 2.19 -8.65 2.71
N ARG A 50 2.91 -9.73 2.38
CA ARG A 50 4.31 -9.65 1.93
C ARG A 50 4.45 -8.81 0.66
N ASP A 51 3.58 -9.05 -0.32
CA ASP A 51 3.63 -8.33 -1.58
C ASP A 51 3.25 -6.85 -1.37
N PHE A 52 2.27 -6.56 -0.51
CA PHE A 52 1.93 -5.19 -0.11
C PHE A 52 3.09 -4.47 0.59
N GLU A 53 3.78 -5.13 1.53
CA GLU A 53 4.95 -4.58 2.21
C GLU A 53 6.07 -4.25 1.22
N ALA A 54 6.29 -5.09 0.21
CA ALA A 54 7.27 -4.82 -0.84
C ALA A 54 6.92 -3.54 -1.62
N VAL A 55 5.65 -3.37 -2.00
CA VAL A 55 5.16 -2.16 -2.69
C VAL A 55 5.31 -0.91 -1.82
N ILE A 56 4.89 -0.98 -0.56
CA ILE A 56 5.01 0.14 0.37
C ILE A 56 6.48 0.50 0.62
N LYS A 57 7.35 -0.49 0.77
CA LYS A 57 8.80 -0.29 0.95
C LYS A 57 9.41 0.41 -0.26
N PHE A 58 9.05 -0.03 -1.48
CA PHE A 58 9.50 0.60 -2.72
C PHE A 58 9.20 2.10 -2.74
N TYR A 59 7.94 2.50 -2.49
CA TYR A 59 7.56 3.91 -2.50
C TYR A 59 8.18 4.71 -1.35
N LYS A 60 8.27 4.13 -0.14
CA LYS A 60 8.95 4.79 0.99
C LYS A 60 10.41 5.09 0.65
N GLN A 61 11.10 4.16 -0.01
CA GLN A 61 12.48 4.35 -0.45
C GLN A 61 12.60 5.38 -1.58
N ALA A 62 11.73 5.30 -2.59
CA ALA A 62 11.74 6.22 -3.74
C ALA A 62 11.57 7.69 -3.31
N TRP A 63 10.75 7.95 -2.30
CA TRP A 63 10.44 9.30 -1.83
C TRP A 63 11.14 9.69 -0.52
N PHE A 64 12.04 8.85 -0.01
CA PHE A 64 12.72 9.03 1.28
C PHE A 64 11.76 9.26 2.47
N ILE A 65 10.60 8.60 2.44
CA ILE A 65 9.54 8.75 3.43
C ILE A 65 9.77 7.80 4.61
N LYS A 66 9.68 8.36 5.83
CA LYS A 66 9.60 7.61 7.09
C LYS A 66 8.20 7.80 7.70
N CYS A 67 7.60 6.71 8.16
CA CYS A 67 6.42 6.78 9.02
C CYS A 67 6.90 7.03 10.45
N ILE A 68 6.36 8.06 11.08
CA ILE A 68 6.72 8.52 12.42
C ILE A 68 5.57 8.16 13.35
#